data_AF-A0A9D5SI73-F1
#
_entry.id   AF-A0A9D5SI73-F1
#
_cell.length_a   1.000
_cell.length_b   1.000
_cell.length_c   1.000
_cell.angle_alpha   90.00
_cell.angle_beta   90.00
_cell.angle_gamma   90.00
#
_symmetry.space_group_name_H-M   'P 1'
#
loop_
_entity.id
_entity.type
_entity.pdbx_description
1 polymer ?
#
loop_
_entity_poly.entity_id
_entity_poly.type
_entity_poly.pdbx_seq_one_letter_code
_entity_poly.pdbx_strand_id
1 'polypeptide(L)'
;MGQTILKSAIWHKMPPAFISFNTTISKSGGVFMFIYSLRANTLKLVGVVCVALTVLIALIAFVPTYTSGTVSQTAADQTAQYSYDKVRSSGDAANFLAQFGWTVDAEPTEVQTVTIPSEFDKIYAAYNELQKSQGLDLSKYMGKDVTRYTFTITNYPDYDGTVLANVLVYRNRVIGGDICSADVSGFVQGFEK
;
A
#
# COMPACT_ATOMS: atom_id res chain seq x y z
N MET A 1 -33.01 -33.35 -59.15
CA MET A 1 -33.18 -34.59 -59.92
C MET A 1 -31.80 -35.00 -60.43
N GLY A 2 -31.31 -36.20 -60.09
CA GLY A 2 -30.08 -36.78 -60.65
C GLY A 2 -28.87 -36.86 -59.70
N GLN A 3 -28.69 -38.02 -59.06
CA GLN A 3 -27.41 -38.50 -58.50
C GLN A 3 -26.37 -38.78 -59.61
N THR A 4 -25.07 -38.92 -59.26
CA THR A 4 -24.09 -39.95 -59.72
C THR A 4 -22.67 -39.54 -59.23
N ILE A 5 -22.10 -40.06 -58.13
CA ILE A 5 -21.28 -41.29 -57.91
C ILE A 5 -19.74 -41.04 -57.89
N LEU A 6 -19.17 -41.29 -56.69
CA LEU A 6 -17.88 -41.92 -56.30
C LEU A 6 -16.55 -41.62 -57.01
N LYS A 7 -15.52 -41.28 -56.20
CA LYS A 7 -14.24 -42.03 -56.04
C LYS A 7 -13.71 -41.78 -54.61
N SER A 8 -13.82 -42.73 -53.68
CA SER A 8 -12.79 -43.71 -53.30
C SER A 8 -11.38 -43.14 -53.10
N ALA A 9 -10.95 -42.99 -51.86
CA ALA A 9 -9.58 -43.28 -51.40
C ALA A 9 -9.53 -43.14 -49.88
N ILE A 10 -9.55 -44.28 -49.19
CA ILE A 10 -9.18 -44.38 -47.78
C ILE A 10 -7.74 -44.91 -47.75
N TRP A 11 -6.96 -44.38 -46.79
CA TRP A 11 -5.68 -44.86 -46.24
C TRP A 11 -4.39 -44.41 -46.94
N HIS A 12 -3.66 -43.50 -46.31
CA HIS A 12 -2.52 -43.78 -45.40
C HIS A 12 -2.02 -42.44 -44.84
N LYS A 13 -2.30 -42.14 -43.57
CA LYS A 13 -1.36 -42.25 -42.43
C LYS A 13 -0.22 -41.21 -42.48
N MET A 14 -0.27 -40.30 -41.48
CA MET A 14 0.74 -39.35 -40.98
C MET A 14 0.74 -37.93 -41.59
N PRO A 15 1.20 -36.90 -40.85
CA PRO A 15 0.81 -36.42 -39.51
C PRO A 15 0.13 -35.02 -39.56
N PRO A 16 -0.62 -34.59 -38.53
CA PRO A 16 -1.37 -33.33 -38.57
C PRO A 16 -0.53 -32.17 -38.00
N ALA A 17 -0.07 -31.25 -38.85
CA ALA A 17 0.30 -29.89 -38.43
C ALA A 17 0.40 -28.91 -39.60
N PHE A 18 -0.65 -28.78 -40.41
CA PHE A 18 -0.88 -27.56 -41.19
C PHE A 18 -2.39 -27.32 -41.23
N ILE A 19 -2.90 -26.56 -40.27
CA ILE A 19 -4.25 -26.01 -40.37
C ILE A 19 -4.09 -24.59 -40.90
N SER A 20 -4.42 -24.46 -42.18
CA SER A 20 -4.65 -23.21 -42.88
C SER A 20 -5.71 -22.40 -42.15
N PHE A 21 -5.39 -21.15 -41.82
CA PHE A 21 -6.37 -20.18 -41.34
C PHE A 21 -7.32 -19.84 -42.50
N ASN A 22 -8.60 -20.19 -42.36
CA ASN A 22 -9.63 -19.60 -43.19
C ASN A 22 -10.70 -18.99 -42.28
N THR A 23 -10.57 -17.69 -42.05
CA THR A 23 -11.53 -16.90 -41.30
C THR A 23 -12.66 -16.52 -42.25
N THR A 24 -13.81 -17.16 -42.10
CA THR A 24 -15.06 -16.64 -42.65
C THR A 24 -15.91 -16.12 -41.49
N ILE A 25 -15.91 -14.81 -41.30
CA ILE A 25 -16.80 -14.13 -40.34
C ILE A 25 -18.18 -14.04 -41.00
N SER A 26 -19.16 -14.78 -40.48
CA SER A 26 -20.57 -14.57 -40.80
C SER A 26 -21.31 -14.11 -39.55
N LYS A 27 -21.96 -12.95 -39.68
CA LYS A 27 -22.68 -12.22 -38.66
C LYS A 27 -24.12 -12.72 -38.62
N SER A 28 -24.57 -13.32 -37.52
CA SER A 28 -26.01 -13.48 -37.24
C SER A 28 -26.25 -13.70 -35.74
N GLY A 29 -27.18 -12.92 -35.18
CA GLY A 29 -27.59 -13.03 -33.79
C GLY A 29 -28.30 -14.34 -33.48
N GLY A 30 -28.22 -14.75 -32.20
CA GLY A 30 -28.94 -15.90 -31.67
C GLY A 30 -28.27 -16.39 -30.39
N VAL A 31 -28.98 -16.29 -29.27
CA VAL A 31 -28.54 -16.77 -27.96
C VAL A 31 -28.37 -18.29 -28.01
N PHE A 32 -27.17 -18.78 -27.68
CA PHE A 32 -26.91 -20.22 -27.51
C PHE A 32 -26.46 -20.51 -26.08
N MET A 33 -27.41 -21.03 -25.29
CA MET A 33 -27.15 -21.73 -24.03
C MET A 33 -26.81 -23.18 -24.35
N PHE A 34 -25.52 -23.53 -24.33
CA PHE A 34 -25.07 -24.92 -24.40
C PHE A 34 -24.60 -25.39 -23.02
N ILE A 35 -25.39 -26.31 -22.47
CA ILE A 35 -25.12 -27.07 -21.25
C ILE A 35 -23.94 -28.01 -21.53
N TYR A 36 -22.87 -27.90 -20.75
CA TYR A 36 -21.77 -28.88 -20.77
C TYR A 36 -22.12 -30.05 -19.84
N SER A 37 -22.38 -31.20 -20.46
CA SER A 37 -22.44 -32.49 -19.75
C SER A 37 -21.01 -33.01 -19.59
N LEU A 38 -20.43 -32.86 -18.40
CA LEU A 38 -19.13 -33.45 -18.06
C LEU A 38 -19.36 -34.84 -17.44
N ARG A 39 -19.13 -35.89 -18.22
CA ARG A 39 -19.04 -37.26 -17.70
C ARG A 39 -17.71 -37.43 -16.96
N ALA A 40 -17.77 -37.28 -15.64
CA ALA A 40 -16.61 -37.38 -14.76
C ALA A 40 -16.08 -38.82 -14.67
N ASN A 41 -14.80 -39.04 -15.02
CA ASN A 41 -14.07 -40.25 -14.63
C ASN A 41 -13.39 -39.97 -13.27
N THR A 42 -14.16 -40.12 -12.20
CA THR A 42 -13.94 -39.52 -10.86
C THR A 42 -12.75 -40.07 -10.09
N LEU A 43 -12.17 -41.22 -10.45
CA LEU A 43 -11.09 -41.79 -9.63
C LEU A 43 -9.71 -41.17 -9.87
N LYS A 44 -9.39 -40.72 -11.08
CA LYS A 44 -8.08 -40.09 -11.34
C LYS A 44 -8.08 -38.59 -11.08
N LEU A 45 -9.26 -37.97 -11.10
CA LEU A 45 -9.42 -36.54 -10.80
C LEU A 45 -9.30 -36.26 -9.30
N VAL A 46 -9.85 -37.11 -8.43
CA VAL A 46 -9.72 -36.96 -6.97
C VAL A 46 -8.26 -37.09 -6.53
N GLY A 47 -7.51 -38.04 -7.10
CA GLY A 47 -6.08 -38.19 -6.80
C GLY A 47 -5.26 -36.94 -7.19
N VAL A 48 -5.53 -36.37 -8.37
CA VAL A 48 -4.83 -35.16 -8.84
C VAL A 48 -5.24 -33.93 -8.03
N VAL A 49 -6.50 -33.81 -7.61
CA VAL A 49 -6.97 -32.72 -6.74
C VAL A 49 -6.35 -32.83 -5.34
N CYS A 50 -6.25 -34.02 -4.75
CA CYS A 50 -5.59 -34.20 -3.46
C CYS A 50 -4.10 -33.87 -3.53
N VAL A 51 -3.39 -34.31 -4.57
CA VAL A 51 -1.97 -33.95 -4.77
C VAL A 51 -1.82 -32.44 -4.97
N ALA A 52 -2.67 -31.82 -5.80
CA ALA A 52 -2.64 -30.37 -6.01
C ALA A 52 -2.92 -29.59 -4.71
N LEU A 53 -3.85 -30.04 -3.86
CA LEU A 53 -4.11 -29.44 -2.55
C LEU A 53 -2.93 -29.60 -1.59
N THR A 54 -2.27 -30.77 -1.56
CA THR A 54 -1.08 -30.96 -0.72
C THR A 54 0.09 -30.09 -1.18
N VAL A 55 0.27 -29.92 -2.49
CA VAL A 55 1.29 -29.03 -3.07
C VAL A 55 0.93 -27.57 -2.82
N LEU A 56 -0.35 -27.19 -2.89
CA LEU A 56 -0.81 -25.84 -2.58
C LEU A 56 -0.63 -25.50 -1.10
N ILE A 57 -0.95 -26.41 -0.19
CA ILE A 57 -0.74 -26.22 1.25
C ILE A 57 0.76 -26.17 1.57
N ALA A 58 1.57 -27.02 0.94
CA ALA A 58 3.04 -26.95 1.08
C ALA A 58 3.62 -25.64 0.52
N LEU A 59 3.08 -25.13 -0.61
CA LEU A 59 3.45 -23.83 -1.14
C LEU A 59 3.01 -22.69 -0.22
N ILE A 60 1.81 -22.74 0.37
CA ILE A 60 1.37 -21.73 1.36
C ILE A 60 2.23 -21.79 2.63
N ALA A 61 2.69 -22.98 3.05
CA ALA A 61 3.60 -23.14 4.20
C ALA A 61 5.04 -22.70 3.90
N PHE A 62 5.47 -22.72 2.62
CA PHE A 62 6.78 -22.26 2.19
C PHE A 62 6.78 -20.81 1.67
N VAL A 63 5.60 -20.23 1.41
CA VAL A 63 5.43 -18.79 1.32
C VAL A 63 5.68 -18.26 2.72
N PRO A 64 6.75 -17.48 2.95
CA PRO A 64 6.88 -16.78 4.23
C PRO A 64 5.58 -16.00 4.40
N THR A 65 4.83 -16.32 5.45
CA THR A 65 3.67 -15.54 5.83
C THR A 65 4.14 -14.11 5.89
N TYR A 66 3.63 -13.25 5.01
CA TYR A 66 3.68 -11.82 5.19
C TYR A 66 2.76 -11.51 6.38
N THR A 67 3.21 -11.88 7.58
CA THR A 67 2.96 -11.06 8.75
C THR A 67 3.55 -9.71 8.40
N SER A 68 2.71 -8.71 8.24
CA SER A 68 3.16 -7.32 8.22
C SER A 68 3.93 -7.08 9.53
N GLY A 69 5.25 -7.15 9.45
CA GLY A 69 6.15 -7.11 10.60
C GLY A 69 7.28 -8.12 10.44
N THR A 70 8.50 -7.60 10.26
CA THR A 70 9.79 -8.28 10.13
C THR A 70 10.17 -8.79 8.73
N VAL A 71 10.59 -7.85 7.89
CA VAL A 71 11.60 -8.15 6.87
C VAL A 71 12.96 -7.92 7.53
N SER A 72 13.65 -8.98 7.92
CA SER A 72 15.10 -8.93 8.11
C SER A 72 15.74 -9.30 6.78
N GLN A 73 16.24 -8.30 6.07
CA GLN A 73 17.26 -8.47 5.05
C GLN A 73 18.52 -7.76 5.54
N THR A 74 19.60 -8.53 5.62
CA THR A 74 20.90 -8.11 6.14
C THR A 74 21.65 -7.30 5.09
N ALA A 75 21.65 -5.98 5.23
CA ALA A 75 22.74 -5.06 4.93
C ALA A 75 22.31 -3.71 5.53
N ALA A 76 23.20 -3.06 6.26
CA ALA A 76 22.90 -1.88 7.08
C ALA A 76 22.13 -0.78 6.34
N ASP A 77 20.82 -0.73 6.56
CA ASP A 77 20.01 0.49 6.53
C ASP A 77 18.84 0.26 7.45
N GLN A 78 18.96 0.69 8.71
CA GLN A 78 17.84 0.66 9.65
C GLN A 78 16.87 1.77 9.26
N THR A 79 16.13 1.59 8.16
CA THR A 79 14.95 2.40 7.87
C THR A 79 13.86 1.93 8.83
N ALA A 80 13.86 2.54 10.02
CA ALA A 80 12.79 2.39 10.99
C ALA A 80 11.44 2.55 10.28
N GLN A 81 10.62 1.50 10.30
CA GLN A 81 9.32 1.47 9.63
C GLN A 81 8.33 2.28 10.49
N TYR A 82 8.37 3.61 10.38
CA TYR A 82 7.41 4.49 11.04
C TYR A 82 6.05 4.42 10.36
N SER A 83 4.97 4.38 11.14
CA SER A 83 3.59 4.34 10.64
C SER A 83 2.96 5.72 10.74
N TYR A 84 2.77 6.37 9.59
CA TYR A 84 2.10 7.68 9.50
C TYR A 84 0.57 7.58 9.38
N ASP A 85 0.02 6.38 9.23
CA ASP A 85 -1.41 6.15 9.08
C ASP A 85 -2.12 5.84 10.41
N LYS A 86 -3.45 5.97 10.41
CA LYS A 86 -4.38 5.63 11.50
C LYS A 86 -4.34 6.57 12.71
N VAL A 87 -3.82 7.78 12.57
CA VAL A 87 -3.82 8.79 13.62
C VAL A 87 -5.14 9.56 13.62
N ARG A 88 -6.06 9.25 14.54
CA ARG A 88 -7.42 9.84 14.57
C ARG A 88 -7.69 10.72 15.78
N SER A 89 -6.90 10.56 16.82
CA SER A 89 -7.06 11.22 18.11
C SER A 89 -5.71 11.77 18.59
N SER A 90 -5.76 12.63 19.61
CA SER A 90 -4.56 13.09 20.30
C SER A 90 -3.75 11.94 20.88
N GLY A 91 -4.40 10.92 21.44
CA GLY A 91 -3.73 9.70 21.93
C GLY A 91 -3.01 8.93 20.81
N ASP A 92 -3.59 8.84 19.62
CA ASP A 92 -2.90 8.24 18.47
C ASP A 92 -1.69 9.07 18.02
N ALA A 93 -1.78 10.40 18.10
CA ALA A 93 -0.69 11.30 17.74
C ALA A 93 0.47 11.21 18.75
N ALA A 94 0.17 11.08 20.04
CA ALA A 94 1.17 10.80 21.07
C ALA A 94 1.85 9.43 20.82
N ASN A 95 1.07 8.39 20.48
CA ASN A 95 1.61 7.08 20.11
C ASN A 95 2.47 7.14 18.83
N PHE A 96 2.12 7.99 17.88
CA PHE A 96 2.94 8.23 16.69
C PHE A 96 4.31 8.81 17.07
N LEU A 97 4.36 9.82 17.94
CA LEU A 97 5.61 10.41 18.44
C LEU A 97 6.47 9.41 19.21
N ALA A 98 5.84 8.50 19.96
CA ALA A 98 6.53 7.43 20.68
C ALA A 98 7.32 6.47 19.76
N GLN A 99 6.92 6.34 18.49
CA GLN A 99 7.68 5.54 17.51
C GLN A 99 9.10 6.09 17.27
N PHE A 100 9.27 7.40 17.42
CA PHE A 100 10.55 8.10 17.29
C PHE A 100 11.29 8.22 18.63
N GLY A 101 10.75 7.63 19.71
CA GLY A 101 11.35 7.69 21.05
C GLY A 101 11.05 8.99 21.82
N TRP A 102 10.08 9.79 21.38
CA TRP A 102 9.63 10.97 22.13
C TRP A 102 8.60 10.59 23.20
N THR A 103 8.79 11.13 24.39
CA THR A 103 7.80 11.07 25.47
C THR A 103 7.13 12.43 25.57
N VAL A 104 5.80 12.42 25.53
CA VAL A 104 4.97 13.62 25.61
C VAL A 104 3.99 13.55 26.77
N ASP A 105 3.46 14.71 27.16
CA ASP A 105 2.36 14.79 28.11
C ASP A 105 1.09 14.10 27.57
N ALA A 106 0.27 13.58 28.48
CA ALA A 106 -0.91 12.79 28.13
C ALA A 106 -1.95 13.58 27.33
N GLU A 107 -2.07 14.88 27.60
CA GLU A 107 -2.96 15.79 26.89
C GLU A 107 -2.14 16.74 26.01
N PRO A 108 -2.56 17.00 24.76
CA PRO A 108 -1.92 18.00 23.94
C PRO A 108 -2.11 19.39 24.55
N THR A 109 -1.04 20.18 24.58
CA THR A 109 -1.08 21.60 24.97
C THR A 109 -2.02 22.38 24.06
N GLU A 110 -2.12 21.98 22.79
CA GLU A 110 -2.98 22.65 21.82
C GLU A 110 -3.52 21.67 20.75
N VAL A 111 -4.79 21.83 20.39
CA VAL A 111 -5.41 21.18 19.24
C VAL A 111 -6.12 22.24 18.39
N GLN A 112 -5.65 22.45 17.17
CA GLN A 112 -6.25 23.44 16.26
C GLN A 112 -6.46 22.89 14.86
N THR A 113 -7.47 23.41 14.18
CA THR A 113 -7.59 23.25 12.73
C THR A 113 -6.82 24.38 12.06
N VAL A 114 -5.82 24.02 11.26
CA VAL A 114 -4.99 24.95 10.49
C VAL A 114 -5.17 24.69 9.01
N THR A 115 -5.21 25.75 8.20
CA THR A 115 -5.29 25.63 6.75
C THR A 115 -3.89 25.67 6.16
N ILE A 116 -3.53 24.65 5.38
CA ILE A 116 -2.29 24.67 4.58
C ILE A 116 -2.46 25.74 3.50
N PRO A 117 -1.53 26.71 3.35
CA PRO A 117 -1.62 27.74 2.33
C PRO A 117 -1.85 27.16 0.93
N SER A 118 -2.65 27.84 0.12
CA SER A 118 -2.88 27.45 -1.27
C SER A 118 -1.65 27.67 -2.16
N GLU A 119 -0.74 28.55 -1.72
CA GLU A 119 0.53 28.84 -2.38
C GLU A 119 1.64 28.89 -1.33
N PHE A 120 2.81 28.34 -1.65
CA PHE A 120 3.94 28.32 -0.73
C PHE A 120 4.86 29.50 -1.03
N ASP A 121 4.95 30.40 -0.06
CA ASP A 121 6.01 31.41 -0.04
C ASP A 121 7.37 30.77 0.31
N LYS A 122 8.42 31.58 0.41
CA LYS A 122 9.77 31.09 0.72
C LYS A 122 9.83 30.38 2.09
N ILE A 123 9.03 30.81 3.06
CA ILE A 123 9.06 30.27 4.42
C ILE A 123 8.37 28.90 4.43
N TYR A 124 7.17 28.82 3.85
CA TYR A 124 6.41 27.58 3.78
C TYR A 124 7.07 26.55 2.85
N ALA A 125 7.74 27.00 1.80
CA ALA A 125 8.56 26.14 0.95
C ALA A 125 9.72 25.52 1.75
N ALA A 126 10.45 26.31 2.53
CA ALA A 126 11.52 25.79 3.39
C ALA A 126 10.99 24.81 4.44
N TYR A 127 9.84 25.10 5.04
CA TYR A 127 9.17 24.18 5.95
C TYR A 127 8.76 22.88 5.24
N ASN A 128 8.23 22.95 4.03
CA ASN A 128 7.90 21.75 3.25
C ASN A 128 9.14 20.91 2.89
N GLU A 129 10.29 21.52 2.65
CA GLU A 129 11.54 20.76 2.45
C GLU A 129 11.95 20.00 3.71
N LEU A 130 11.76 20.58 4.91
CA LEU A 130 11.92 19.85 6.18
C LEU A 130 10.90 18.69 6.30
N GLN A 131 9.68 18.86 5.79
CA GLN A 131 8.72 17.75 5.77
C GLN A 131 9.16 16.65 4.80
N LYS A 132 9.70 17.02 3.63
CA LYS A 132 10.16 16.06 2.61
C LYS A 132 11.33 15.22 3.07
N SER A 133 12.24 15.75 3.89
CA SER A 133 13.32 14.93 4.46
C SER A 133 12.78 13.80 5.36
N GLN A 134 11.59 13.99 5.93
CA GLN A 134 10.87 12.99 6.72
C GLN A 134 9.95 12.10 5.86
N GLY A 135 9.98 12.24 4.54
CA GLY A 135 9.10 11.52 3.61
C GLY A 135 7.66 12.08 3.52
N LEU A 136 7.44 13.30 4.06
CA LEU A 136 6.15 13.98 4.08
C LEU A 136 6.13 15.15 3.08
N ASP A 137 4.99 15.44 2.45
CA ASP A 137 4.93 16.49 1.43
C ASP A 137 3.62 17.27 1.52
N LEU A 138 3.71 18.45 2.11
CA LEU A 138 2.59 19.37 2.34
C LEU A 138 2.05 19.96 1.04
N SER A 139 2.83 19.98 -0.05
CA SER A 139 2.36 20.52 -1.33
C SER A 139 1.15 19.75 -1.88
N LYS A 140 0.99 18.49 -1.49
CA LYS A 140 -0.18 17.64 -1.84
C LYS A 140 -1.47 18.04 -1.11
N TYR A 141 -1.34 18.87 -0.07
CA TYR A 141 -2.43 19.26 0.83
C TYR A 141 -2.67 20.77 0.83
N MET A 142 -2.19 21.51 -0.18
CA MET A 142 -2.43 22.96 -0.31
C MET A 142 -3.93 23.29 -0.34
N GLY A 143 -4.31 24.34 0.40
CA GLY A 143 -5.68 24.77 0.58
C GLY A 143 -6.56 23.78 1.35
N LYS A 144 -5.98 22.84 2.09
CA LYS A 144 -6.72 21.89 2.94
C LYS A 144 -6.64 22.30 4.39
N ASP A 145 -7.75 22.09 5.09
CA ASP A 145 -7.81 22.19 6.54
C ASP A 145 -7.33 20.88 7.16
N VAL A 146 -6.41 20.98 8.11
CA VAL A 146 -5.74 19.87 8.77
C VAL A 146 -5.74 20.11 10.27
N THR A 147 -5.68 19.05 11.06
CA THR A 147 -5.62 19.15 12.52
C THR A 147 -4.17 19.16 12.98
N ARG A 148 -3.77 20.19 13.71
CA ARG A 148 -2.49 20.25 14.43
C ARG A 148 -2.69 19.83 15.88
N TYR A 149 -1.93 18.83 16.30
CA TYR A 149 -1.75 18.50 17.71
C TYR A 149 -0.38 19.01 18.16
N THR A 150 -0.34 19.76 19.24
CA THR A 150 0.90 20.24 19.85
C THR A 150 1.05 19.63 21.23
N PHE A 151 2.18 18.99 21.48
CA PHE A 151 2.49 18.34 22.76
C PHE A 151 3.78 18.90 23.36
N THR A 152 3.87 18.95 24.68
CA THR A 152 5.15 19.18 25.36
C THR A 152 5.97 17.89 25.38
N ILE A 153 7.24 17.96 24.99
CA ILE A 153 8.19 16.84 25.10
C ILE A 153 8.87 16.89 26.47
N THR A 154 8.93 15.74 27.13
CA THR A 154 9.50 15.61 28.49
C THR A 154 10.86 14.93 28.52
N ASN A 155 11.34 14.38 27.40
CA ASN A 155 12.58 13.60 27.31
C ASN A 155 13.59 14.13 26.27
N TYR A 156 13.54 15.44 25.99
CA TYR A 156 14.52 16.08 25.11
C TYR A 156 15.87 16.20 25.83
N PRO A 157 16.98 15.71 25.23
CA PRO A 157 18.28 15.71 25.90
C PRO A 157 18.88 17.11 25.96
N ASP A 158 19.56 17.41 27.08
CA ASP A 158 20.47 18.57 27.22
C ASP A 158 19.85 19.93 26.81
N TYR A 159 18.55 20.12 27.06
CA TYR A 159 17.83 21.36 26.79
C TYR A 159 16.98 21.78 27.99
N ASP A 160 17.24 22.99 28.51
CA ASP A 160 16.56 23.52 29.70
C ASP A 160 15.23 24.23 29.38
N GLY A 161 14.96 24.50 28.11
CA GLY A 161 13.73 25.19 27.68
C GLY A 161 12.57 24.23 27.38
N THR A 162 11.41 24.80 27.07
CA THR A 162 10.23 24.01 26.68
C THR A 162 10.36 23.55 25.23
N VAL A 163 10.33 22.24 25.00
CA VAL A 163 10.29 21.64 23.67
C VAL A 163 8.88 21.16 23.36
N LEU A 164 8.41 21.46 22.15
CA LEU A 164 7.10 21.13 21.65
C LEU A 164 7.22 20.19 20.44
N ALA A 165 6.27 19.27 20.33
CA ALA A 165 6.07 18.42 19.16
C ALA A 165 4.77 18.80 18.47
N ASN A 166 4.84 19.21 17.22
CA ASN A 166 3.70 19.49 16.36
C ASN A 166 3.45 18.31 15.42
N VAL A 167 2.22 17.82 15.37
CA VAL A 167 1.79 16.74 14.46
C VAL A 167 0.61 17.23 13.63
N LEU A 168 0.79 17.31 12.32
CA LEU A 168 -0.24 17.70 11.35
C LEU A 168 -0.93 16.46 10.78
N VAL A 169 -2.23 16.35 11.01
CA VAL A 169 -3.05 15.19 10.64
C VAL A 169 -4.13 15.62 9.65
N TYR A 170 -4.20 14.91 8.53
CA TYR A 170 -5.27 15.04 7.55
C TYR A 170 -5.84 13.67 7.20
N ARG A 171 -7.16 13.51 7.32
CA ARG A 171 -7.89 12.26 7.02
C ARG A 171 -7.24 11.02 7.65
N ASN A 172 -6.97 11.11 8.94
CA ASN A 172 -6.43 10.02 9.76
C ASN A 172 -4.97 9.63 9.45
N ARG A 173 -4.23 10.53 8.80
CA ARG A 173 -2.84 10.32 8.41
C ARG A 173 -2.01 11.54 8.80
N VAL A 174 -0.81 11.30 9.33
CA VAL A 174 0.18 12.34 9.55
C VAL A 174 0.74 12.77 8.19
N ILE A 175 0.64 14.06 7.92
CA ILE A 175 1.07 14.69 6.67
C ILE A 175 2.25 15.64 6.84
N GLY A 176 2.61 15.96 8.09
CA GLY A 176 3.72 16.83 8.44
C GLY A 176 3.83 17.00 9.95
N GLY A 177 4.88 17.69 10.38
CA GLY A 177 5.10 18.14 11.74
C GLY A 177 6.58 18.32 12.06
N ASP A 178 6.84 18.69 13.30
CA ASP A 178 8.16 19.12 13.73
C ASP A 178 8.32 19.03 15.25
N ILE A 179 9.58 18.98 15.66
CA ILE A 179 9.99 19.21 17.04
C ILE A 179 10.64 20.59 17.11
N CYS A 180 10.13 21.47 17.95
CA CYS A 180 10.62 22.83 18.07
C CYS A 180 10.74 23.30 19.52
N SER A 181 11.62 24.26 19.75
CA SER A 181 11.69 24.96 21.03
C SER A 181 10.66 26.11 21.08
N ALA A 182 10.12 26.37 22.27
CA ALA A 182 9.26 27.53 22.54
C ALA A 182 10.03 28.86 22.65
N ASP A 183 11.36 28.84 22.60
CA ASP A 183 12.22 30.02 22.76
C ASP A 183 12.40 30.82 21.47
N VAL A 184 12.67 32.12 21.60
CA VAL A 184 12.84 33.05 20.44
C VAL A 184 14.06 32.69 19.59
N SER A 185 15.12 32.17 20.20
CA SER A 185 16.30 31.62 19.52
C SER A 185 16.20 30.10 19.31
N GLY A 186 14.97 29.58 19.28
CA GLY A 186 14.69 28.16 19.24
C GLY A 186 15.12 27.48 17.94
N PHE A 187 14.96 26.16 17.92
CA PHE A 187 15.21 25.32 16.76
C PHE A 187 13.91 24.71 16.25
N VAL A 188 13.95 24.22 15.01
CA VAL A 188 12.90 23.40 14.40
C VAL A 188 13.58 22.23 13.70
N GLN A 189 13.15 21.01 14.00
CA GLN A 189 13.66 19.78 13.39
C GLN A 189 12.53 18.79 13.08
N GLY A 190 12.85 17.72 12.37
CA GLY A 190 11.91 16.64 12.10
C GLY A 190 11.65 15.75 13.32
N PHE A 191 10.84 14.70 13.14
CA PHE A 191 10.50 13.75 14.20
C PHE A 191 11.65 12.83 14.60
N GLU A 192 12.64 12.62 13.74
CA GLU A 192 13.80 11.81 14.09
C GLU A 192 14.60 12.47 15.23
N LYS A 193 14.96 11.67 16.23
CA LYS A 193 15.64 12.11 17.45
C LYS A 193 17.16 12.12 17.29
#